data_AF-A0A955EGW4-F1
#
_entry.id   AF-A0A955EGW4-F1
#
_cell.length_a   1.000
_cell.length_b   1.000
_cell.length_c   1.000
_cell.angle_alpha   90.00
_cell.angle_beta   90.00
_cell.angle_gamma   90.00
#
_symmetry.space_group_name_H-M   'P 1'
#
loop_
_entity.id
_entity.type
_entity.pdbx_description
1 polymer ?
#
loop_
_entity_poly.entity_id
_entity_poly.type
_entity_poly.pdbx_seq_one_letter_code
_entity_poly.pdbx_strand_id
1 'polypeptide(L)'
;GRTIARSAGNAWELHWYHILEASIRGNQGLYEQADTHLLQALDLVMDRRQYRRQVESSLAQNCEYLGNLSMAIALTTAIIEDFRIDPVPEVRTPFPYACLTRARARNKLARRYPERAAEISRLALDDAHHAMGLCRTYQEVPPAAGFHEFADFTSVSLMAELVAIECRCRLGELDPLAQVCAMIDRLDPLTDLAAADSISTGMLEAYGWLCVHALHIARRELRGPELERSMAVLTNKGLDIADLVPNWSMRVEVLCAQYGIMMTPRQTVVIGPGYTGLTLDEDDERQIEWTMARVPSFFHIGRLLLDTVSRTRIGGPGTGFECPGPLLRSHMV
;
A
#
# COMPACT_ATOMS: atom_id res chain seq x y z
N GLY A 1 4.62 26.17 28.02
CA GLY A 1 3.94 27.46 28.22
C GLY A 1 4.82 28.58 27.71
N ARG A 2 4.30 29.37 26.76
CA ARG A 2 4.70 30.73 26.33
C ARG A 2 6.20 30.91 26.06
N THR A 3 6.66 30.92 24.81
CA THR A 3 6.51 32.08 23.92
C THR A 3 6.79 31.66 22.48
N ILE A 4 5.76 31.49 21.65
CA ILE A 4 5.90 31.38 20.19
C ILE A 4 4.87 32.32 19.58
N ALA A 5 5.19 33.60 19.62
CA ALA A 5 4.51 34.60 18.80
C ALA A 5 5.54 35.65 18.42
N ARG A 6 6.09 35.49 17.20
CA ARG A 6 6.40 36.51 16.19
C ARG A 6 7.64 36.16 15.38
N SER A 7 7.42 35.48 14.26
CA SER A 7 7.81 35.93 12.91
C SER A 7 7.41 34.81 11.95
N ALA A 8 7.25 35.11 10.66
CA ALA A 8 6.90 34.13 9.63
C ALA A 8 7.89 32.92 9.53
N GLY A 9 9.00 32.92 10.28
CA GLY A 9 9.89 31.77 10.45
C GLY A 9 9.26 30.61 11.26
N ASN A 10 8.42 30.90 12.26
CA ASN A 10 7.90 29.86 13.15
C ASN A 10 6.84 28.94 12.50
N ALA A 11 5.98 29.48 11.64
CA ALA A 11 4.96 28.66 10.96
C ALA A 11 5.58 27.70 9.95
N TRP A 12 6.66 28.13 9.30
CA TRP A 12 7.38 27.33 8.32
C TRP A 12 8.19 26.19 8.96
N GLU A 13 8.89 26.49 10.06
CA GLU A 13 9.58 25.45 10.85
C GLU A 13 8.58 24.46 11.46
N LEU A 14 7.44 24.96 11.95
CA LEU A 14 6.39 24.11 12.50
C LEU A 14 5.74 23.22 11.44
N HIS A 15 5.54 23.73 10.22
CA HIS A 15 5.09 22.92 9.08
C HIS A 15 6.04 21.74 8.82
N TRP A 16 7.35 21.99 8.72
CA TRP A 16 8.33 20.93 8.52
C TRP A 16 8.41 19.97 9.70
N TYR A 17 8.26 20.47 10.93
CA TYR A 17 8.16 19.61 12.11
C TYR A 17 6.99 18.62 11.99
N HIS A 18 5.80 19.10 11.62
CA HIS A 18 4.65 18.22 11.45
C HIS A 18 4.82 17.25 10.27
N ILE A 19 5.43 17.67 9.16
CA ILE A 19 5.77 16.76 8.05
C ILE A 19 6.74 15.66 8.51
N LEU A 20 7.78 16.02 9.26
CA LEU A 20 8.78 15.07 9.76
C LEU A 20 8.16 14.09 10.76
N GLU A 21 7.38 14.57 11.72
CA GLU A 21 6.65 13.71 12.65
C GLU A 21 5.68 12.79 11.91
N ALA A 22 4.92 13.30 10.93
CA ALA A 22 4.05 12.47 10.11
C ALA A 22 4.81 11.34 9.41
N SER A 23 5.98 11.64 8.83
CA SER A 23 6.85 10.63 8.21
C SER A 23 7.36 9.60 9.22
N ILE A 24 7.83 10.05 10.40
CA ILE A 24 8.30 9.16 11.47
C ILE A 24 7.16 8.24 11.93
N ARG A 25 5.95 8.78 12.17
CA ARG A 25 4.78 7.99 12.59
C ARG A 25 4.32 7.03 11.51
N GLY A 26 4.31 7.45 10.24
CA GLY A 26 4.01 6.58 9.10
C GLY A 26 4.98 5.40 9.02
N ASN A 27 6.29 5.67 9.16
CA ASN A 27 7.34 4.65 9.19
C ASN A 27 7.24 3.70 10.41
N GLN A 28 6.53 4.11 11.46
CA GLN A 28 6.22 3.28 12.63
C GLN A 28 4.88 2.52 12.49
N GLY A 29 4.13 2.71 11.40
CA GLY A 29 2.81 2.12 11.19
C GLY A 29 1.66 2.86 11.91
N LEU A 30 1.96 4.02 12.52
CA LEU A 30 1.03 4.84 13.29
C LEU A 30 0.31 5.86 12.40
N TYR A 31 -0.37 5.38 11.35
CA TYR A 31 -0.94 6.23 10.30
C TYR A 31 -2.00 7.23 10.82
N GLU A 32 -2.80 6.88 11.83
CA GLU A 32 -3.76 7.83 12.44
C GLU A 32 -3.06 9.01 13.14
N GLN A 33 -1.91 8.74 13.77
CA GLN A 33 -1.09 9.80 14.36
C GLN A 33 -0.41 10.62 13.27
N ALA A 34 0.06 9.97 12.20
CA ALA A 34 0.60 10.65 11.04
C ALA A 34 -0.43 11.61 10.40
N ASP A 35 -1.68 11.19 10.26
CA ASP A 35 -2.78 12.01 9.74
C ASP A 35 -3.03 13.25 10.63
N THR A 36 -2.95 13.10 11.95
CA THR A 36 -3.06 14.23 12.88
C THR A 36 -1.99 15.28 12.60
N HIS A 37 -0.74 14.85 12.40
CA HIS A 37 0.35 15.76 12.05
C HIS A 37 0.19 16.34 10.63
N LEU A 38 -0.27 15.57 9.64
CA LEU A 38 -0.51 16.09 8.29
C LEU A 38 -1.61 17.15 8.25
N LEU A 39 -2.70 16.97 9.01
CA LEU A 39 -3.76 17.97 9.13
C LEU A 39 -3.23 19.25 9.80
N GLN A 40 -2.42 19.14 10.85
CA GLN A 40 -1.75 20.30 11.45
C GLN A 40 -0.78 20.98 10.48
N ALA A 41 -0.06 20.22 9.66
CA ALA A 41 0.83 20.77 8.63
C ALA A 41 0.05 21.53 7.55
N LEU A 42 -1.16 21.05 7.20
CA LEU A 42 -2.04 21.64 6.19
C LEU A 42 -2.54 23.02 6.64
N ASP A 43 -2.98 23.15 7.89
CA ASP A 43 -3.46 24.41 8.48
C ASP A 43 -2.39 25.51 8.43
N LEU A 44 -1.10 25.13 8.46
CA LEU A 44 0.04 26.05 8.44
C LEU A 44 0.45 26.51 7.03
N VAL A 45 0.00 25.85 5.97
CA VAL A 45 0.39 26.15 4.56
C VAL A 45 -0.79 26.40 3.63
N MET A 46 -1.95 26.77 4.17
CA MET A 46 -3.18 27.03 3.41
C MET A 46 -2.97 28.00 2.22
N ASP A 47 -2.12 29.02 2.40
CA ASP A 47 -1.85 30.04 1.38
C ASP A 47 -0.74 29.62 0.38
N ARG A 48 -0.02 28.52 0.63
CA ARG A 48 1.07 28.03 -0.22
C ARG A 48 0.66 26.77 -0.95
N ARG A 49 0.02 26.97 -2.10
CA ARG A 49 -0.57 25.92 -2.95
C ARG A 49 0.34 24.70 -3.15
N GLN A 50 1.63 24.89 -3.45
CA GLN A 50 2.57 23.79 -3.66
C GLN A 50 2.69 22.87 -2.44
N TYR A 51 3.01 23.41 -1.26
CA TYR A 51 3.21 22.62 -0.04
C TYR A 51 1.90 22.00 0.44
N ARG A 52 0.79 22.72 0.26
CA ARG A 52 -0.54 22.15 0.47
C ARG A 52 -0.75 20.88 -0.36
N ARG A 53 -0.41 20.88 -1.66
CA ARG A 53 -0.56 19.71 -2.53
C ARG A 53 0.36 18.55 -2.14
N GLN A 54 1.56 18.85 -1.64
CA GLN A 54 2.45 17.83 -1.09
C GLN A 54 1.83 17.16 0.15
N VAL A 55 1.33 17.95 1.11
CA VAL A 55 0.66 17.44 2.32
C VAL A 55 -0.58 16.62 1.95
N GLU A 56 -1.42 17.12 1.06
CA GLU A 56 -2.63 16.42 0.60
C GLU A 56 -2.30 15.10 -0.11
N SER A 57 -1.21 15.04 -0.86
CA SER A 57 -0.73 13.80 -1.50
C SER A 57 -0.31 12.76 -0.45
N SER A 58 0.47 13.16 0.55
CA SER A 58 0.84 12.28 1.67
C SER A 58 -0.38 11.84 2.49
N LEU A 59 -1.34 12.72 2.74
CA LEU A 59 -2.58 12.39 3.44
C LEU A 59 -3.42 11.38 2.64
N ALA A 60 -3.47 11.53 1.31
CA ALA A 60 -4.17 10.59 0.46
C ALA A 60 -3.51 9.19 0.48
N GLN A 61 -2.17 9.12 0.53
CA GLN A 61 -1.45 7.86 0.70
C GLN A 61 -1.76 7.20 2.04
N ASN A 62 -1.74 7.95 3.14
CA ASN A 62 -2.15 7.41 4.44
C ASN A 62 -3.59 6.91 4.45
N CYS A 63 -4.52 7.65 3.84
CA CYS A 63 -5.90 7.21 3.69
C CYS A 63 -5.98 5.88 2.91
N GLU A 64 -5.15 5.71 1.89
CA GLU A 64 -5.06 4.48 1.09
C GLU A 64 -4.50 3.30 1.91
N TYR A 65 -3.46 3.54 2.72
CA TYR A 65 -2.89 2.56 3.65
C TYR A 65 -3.86 2.15 4.76
N LEU A 66 -4.63 3.10 5.31
CA LEU A 66 -5.69 2.86 6.28
C LEU A 66 -6.96 2.22 5.67
N GLY A 67 -7.02 2.08 4.34
CA GLY A 67 -8.16 1.51 3.65
C GLY A 67 -9.38 2.44 3.53
N ASN A 68 -9.22 3.73 3.84
CA ASN A 68 -10.17 4.81 3.57
C ASN A 68 -10.11 5.25 2.09
N LEU A 69 -10.47 4.32 1.21
CA LEU A 69 -10.29 4.45 -0.24
C LEU A 69 -11.08 5.63 -0.83
N SER A 70 -12.27 5.92 -0.29
CA SER A 70 -13.09 7.05 -0.75
C SER A 70 -12.40 8.39 -0.49
N MET A 71 -11.80 8.57 0.69
CA MET A 71 -11.05 9.78 1.02
C MET A 71 -9.78 9.89 0.17
N ALA A 72 -9.03 8.79 0.01
CA ALA A 72 -7.86 8.77 -0.86
C ALA A 72 -8.19 9.18 -2.31
N ILE A 73 -9.30 8.66 -2.87
CA ILE A 73 -9.77 9.02 -4.21
C ILE A 73 -10.22 10.48 -4.28
N ALA A 74 -10.91 11.00 -3.26
CA ALA A 74 -11.37 12.38 -3.23
C ALA A 74 -10.21 13.38 -3.20
N LEU A 75 -9.25 13.18 -2.29
CA LEU A 75 -8.06 14.03 -2.15
C LEU A 75 -7.22 14.03 -3.44
N THR A 76 -6.93 12.85 -3.99
CA THR A 76 -6.16 12.72 -5.24
C THR A 76 -6.89 13.33 -6.42
N THR A 77 -8.22 13.23 -6.48
CA THR A 77 -9.01 13.87 -7.54
C THR A 77 -8.91 15.39 -7.47
N ALA A 78 -8.99 15.98 -6.28
CA ALA A 78 -8.82 17.41 -6.09
C ALA A 78 -7.42 17.88 -6.52
N ILE A 79 -6.35 17.13 -6.18
CA ILE A 79 -4.98 17.42 -6.65
C ILE A 79 -4.90 17.35 -8.17
N ILE A 80 -5.50 16.33 -8.77
CA ILE A 80 -5.41 16.09 -10.22
C ILE A 80 -6.18 17.13 -11.03
N GLU A 81 -7.37 17.52 -10.57
CA GLU A 81 -8.18 18.58 -11.21
C GLU A 81 -7.48 19.94 -11.11
N ASP A 82 -6.91 20.25 -9.94
CA ASP A 82 -6.15 21.48 -9.73
C ASP A 82 -4.93 21.58 -10.65
N PHE A 83 -4.18 20.48 -10.81
CA PHE A 83 -3.04 20.44 -11.73
C PHE A 83 -3.46 20.61 -13.19
N ARG A 84 -4.60 20.05 -13.59
CA ARG A 84 -5.14 20.22 -14.96
C ARG A 84 -5.51 21.66 -15.27
N ILE A 85 -5.96 22.41 -14.26
CA ILE A 85 -6.31 23.82 -14.42
C ILE A 85 -5.05 24.68 -14.53
N ASP A 86 -4.01 24.39 -13.74
CA ASP A 86 -2.80 25.18 -13.69
C ASP A 86 -1.55 24.32 -13.36
N PRO A 87 -0.84 23.84 -14.40
CA PRO A 87 0.30 22.95 -14.28
C PRO A 87 1.59 23.71 -13.94
N VAL A 88 1.63 24.33 -12.76
CA VAL A 88 2.81 25.07 -12.30
C VAL A 88 4.00 24.10 -12.09
N PRO A 89 5.22 24.40 -12.59
CA PRO A 89 6.37 23.50 -12.48
C PRO A 89 6.70 23.02 -11.06
N GLU A 90 6.42 23.85 -10.05
CA GLU A 90 6.68 23.59 -8.64
C GLU A 90 5.77 22.48 -8.06
N VAL A 91 4.63 22.20 -8.70
CA VAL A 91 3.63 21.19 -8.27
C VAL A 91 3.78 19.88 -9.04
N ARG A 92 4.86 19.71 -9.82
CA ARG A 92 5.11 18.50 -10.63
C ARG A 92 5.30 17.25 -9.78
N THR A 93 6.01 17.34 -8.66
CA THR A 93 6.33 16.16 -7.84
C THR A 93 5.10 15.44 -7.26
N PRO A 94 4.10 16.10 -6.62
CA PRO A 94 2.96 15.38 -6.04
C PRO A 94 2.02 14.75 -7.09
N PHE A 95 2.07 15.17 -8.36
CA PHE A 95 1.05 14.81 -9.35
C PHE A 95 1.13 13.32 -9.80
N PRO A 96 2.29 12.75 -10.16
CA PRO A 96 2.42 11.32 -10.45
C PRO A 96 2.03 10.46 -9.25
N TYR A 97 2.40 10.89 -8.03
CA TYR A 97 2.00 10.21 -6.80
C TYR A 97 0.49 10.25 -6.59
N ALA A 98 -0.18 11.38 -6.86
CA ALA A 98 -1.63 11.46 -6.74
C ALA A 98 -2.34 10.51 -7.72
N CYS A 99 -1.87 10.45 -8.97
CA CYS A 99 -2.37 9.49 -9.96
C CYS A 99 -2.15 8.04 -9.51
N LEU A 100 -0.94 7.70 -9.04
CA LEU A 100 -0.62 6.37 -8.51
C LEU A 100 -1.51 6.00 -7.31
N THR A 101 -1.63 6.89 -6.32
CA THR A 101 -2.46 6.65 -5.13
C THR A 101 -3.92 6.43 -5.51
N ARG A 102 -4.45 7.22 -6.47
CA ARG A 102 -5.82 7.02 -6.97
C ARG A 102 -5.97 5.69 -7.69
N ALA A 103 -5.00 5.30 -8.52
CA ALA A 103 -4.97 4.01 -9.20
C ALA A 103 -4.97 2.85 -8.19
N ARG A 104 -4.11 2.90 -7.17
CA ARG A 104 -4.03 1.90 -6.09
C ARG A 104 -5.33 1.82 -5.29
N ALA A 105 -5.89 2.96 -4.90
CA ALA A 105 -7.15 3.02 -4.16
C ALA A 105 -8.32 2.44 -4.98
N ARG A 106 -8.42 2.75 -6.28
CA ARG A 106 -9.41 2.17 -7.19
C ARG A 106 -9.18 0.68 -7.38
N ASN A 107 -7.95 0.22 -7.54
CA ASN A 107 -7.65 -1.21 -7.67
C ASN A 107 -8.01 -1.98 -6.37
N LYS A 108 -7.75 -1.41 -5.18
CA LYS A 108 -8.26 -1.93 -3.89
C LYS A 108 -9.80 -1.96 -3.86
N LEU A 109 -10.46 -0.94 -4.41
CA LEU A 109 -11.92 -0.88 -4.49
C LEU A 109 -12.48 -1.97 -5.42
N ALA A 110 -11.84 -2.22 -6.56
CA ALA A 110 -12.23 -3.30 -7.48
C ALA A 110 -12.19 -4.68 -6.81
N ARG A 111 -11.24 -4.91 -5.89
CA ARG A 111 -11.19 -6.13 -5.07
C ARG A 111 -12.36 -6.25 -4.10
N ARG A 112 -12.89 -5.11 -3.61
CA ARG A 112 -14.02 -5.07 -2.65
C ARG A 112 -15.39 -5.17 -3.30
N TYR A 113 -15.51 -4.80 -4.57
CA TYR A 113 -16.77 -4.75 -5.31
C TYR A 113 -16.66 -5.53 -6.63
N PRO A 114 -16.67 -6.89 -6.57
CA PRO A 114 -16.49 -7.76 -7.73
C PRO A 114 -17.45 -7.46 -8.89
N GLU A 115 -18.69 -7.07 -8.57
CA GLU A 115 -19.75 -6.75 -9.53
C GLU A 115 -19.45 -5.50 -10.37
N ARG A 116 -18.57 -4.61 -9.89
CA ARG A 116 -18.09 -3.43 -10.61
C ARG A 116 -16.61 -3.49 -10.93
N ALA A 117 -15.95 -4.61 -10.69
CA ALA A 117 -14.50 -4.69 -10.71
C ALA A 117 -13.90 -4.36 -12.08
N ALA A 118 -14.57 -4.73 -13.18
CA ALA A 118 -14.13 -4.40 -14.53
C ALA A 118 -14.17 -2.89 -14.83
N GLU A 119 -15.27 -2.21 -14.45
CA GLU A 119 -15.41 -0.76 -14.58
C GLU A 119 -14.32 -0.04 -13.78
N ILE A 120 -14.18 -0.39 -12.50
CA ILE A 120 -13.23 0.24 -11.59
C ILE A 120 -11.78 -0.03 -12.03
N SER A 121 -11.47 -1.22 -12.56
CA SER A 121 -10.13 -1.55 -13.04
C SER A 121 -9.73 -0.76 -14.27
N ARG A 122 -10.67 -0.40 -15.16
CA ARG A 122 -10.38 0.51 -16.28
C ARG A 122 -9.99 1.90 -15.78
N LEU A 123 -10.74 2.44 -14.80
CA LEU A 123 -10.42 3.73 -14.19
C LEU A 123 -9.06 3.71 -13.46
N ALA A 124 -8.72 2.61 -12.80
CA ALA A 124 -7.42 2.42 -12.18
C ALA A 124 -6.29 2.32 -13.22
N LEU A 125 -6.53 1.62 -14.34
CA LEU A 125 -5.59 1.48 -15.44
C LEU A 125 -5.30 2.83 -16.10
N ASP A 126 -6.33 3.66 -16.34
CA ASP A 126 -6.17 5.00 -16.88
C ASP A 126 -5.30 5.89 -15.98
N ASP A 127 -5.54 5.84 -14.66
CA ASP A 127 -4.71 6.58 -13.68
C ASP A 127 -3.27 6.07 -13.64
N ALA A 128 -3.06 4.75 -13.70
CA ALA A 128 -1.73 4.15 -13.72
C ALA A 128 -0.95 4.53 -14.98
N HIS A 129 -1.58 4.47 -16.16
CA HIS A 129 -0.99 4.94 -17.41
C HIS A 129 -0.65 6.43 -17.35
N HIS A 130 -1.52 7.25 -16.76
CA HIS A 130 -1.26 8.66 -16.56
C HIS A 130 -0.04 8.89 -15.65
N ALA A 131 0.06 8.18 -14.52
CA ALA A 131 1.20 8.27 -13.62
C ALA A 131 2.52 7.92 -14.32
N MET A 132 2.56 6.80 -15.08
CA MET A 132 3.74 6.40 -15.84
C MET A 132 4.13 7.42 -16.92
N GLY A 133 3.14 7.99 -17.63
CA GLY A 133 3.36 9.03 -18.62
C GLY A 133 4.03 10.26 -18.02
N LEU A 134 3.54 10.71 -16.86
CA LEU A 134 4.12 11.85 -16.15
C LEU A 134 5.53 11.56 -15.62
N CYS A 135 5.76 10.37 -15.04
CA CYS A 135 7.09 9.98 -14.58
C CYS A 135 8.11 10.05 -15.72
N ARG A 136 7.76 9.54 -16.91
CA ARG A 136 8.60 9.62 -18.10
C ARG A 136 8.88 11.07 -18.50
N THR A 137 7.84 11.88 -18.61
CA THR A 137 7.98 13.30 -18.96
C THR A 137 8.85 14.05 -17.95
N TYR A 138 8.75 13.75 -16.66
CA TYR A 138 9.51 14.45 -15.62
C TYR A 138 10.94 13.95 -15.46
N GLN A 139 11.23 12.70 -15.83
CA GLN A 139 12.60 12.18 -15.92
C GLN A 139 13.40 12.84 -17.05
N GLU A 140 12.73 13.31 -18.12
CA GLU A 140 13.36 14.00 -19.25
C GLU A 140 13.67 15.48 -18.98
N VAL A 141 13.08 16.07 -17.93
CA VAL A 141 13.33 17.46 -17.55
C VAL A 141 14.63 17.54 -16.75
N PRO A 142 15.64 18.33 -17.19
CA PRO A 142 16.86 18.53 -16.41
C PRO A 142 16.49 19.03 -15.01
N PRO A 143 17.21 18.60 -13.95
CA PRO A 143 16.96 19.07 -12.60
C PRO A 143 16.99 20.61 -12.58
N ALA A 144 15.83 21.25 -12.56
CA ALA A 144 15.76 22.66 -12.22
C ALA A 144 16.24 22.77 -10.77
N ALA A 145 17.22 23.65 -10.54
CA ALA A 145 17.97 23.74 -9.30
C ALA A 145 17.08 23.60 -8.05
N GLY A 146 17.24 22.50 -7.31
CA GLY A 146 16.80 22.36 -5.93
C GLY A 146 15.58 21.46 -5.61
N PHE A 147 14.83 20.92 -6.58
CA PHE A 147 13.57 20.22 -6.26
C PHE A 147 13.44 18.76 -6.72
N HIS A 148 14.30 18.29 -7.62
CA HIS A 148 14.27 16.90 -8.10
C HIS A 148 15.08 15.91 -7.26
N GLU A 149 15.83 16.40 -6.27
CA GLU A 149 16.82 15.60 -5.55
C GLU A 149 16.21 14.48 -4.67
N PHE A 150 14.89 14.50 -4.45
CA PHE A 150 14.20 13.54 -3.58
C PHE A 150 13.07 12.73 -4.26
N ALA A 151 12.78 12.97 -5.54
CA ALA A 151 11.65 12.31 -6.22
C ALA A 151 12.11 11.07 -7.01
N ASP A 152 11.92 9.87 -6.42
CA ASP A 152 12.19 8.60 -7.11
C ASP A 152 11.05 8.24 -8.09
N PHE A 153 11.00 8.92 -9.25
CA PHE A 153 9.98 8.64 -10.28
C PHE A 153 10.09 7.23 -10.89
N THR A 154 11.24 6.57 -10.76
CA THR A 154 11.43 5.19 -11.21
C THR A 154 10.58 4.25 -10.35
N SER A 155 10.64 4.39 -9.03
CA SER A 155 9.81 3.62 -8.11
C SER A 155 8.31 3.85 -8.33
N VAL A 156 7.90 5.11 -8.56
CA VAL A 156 6.50 5.48 -8.86
C VAL A 156 6.03 4.86 -10.16
N SER A 157 6.85 4.93 -11.21
CA SER A 157 6.52 4.33 -12.50
C SER A 157 6.38 2.82 -12.40
N LEU A 158 7.28 2.16 -11.64
CA LEU A 158 7.18 0.72 -11.37
C LEU A 158 5.89 0.38 -10.62
N MET A 159 5.57 1.10 -9.54
CA MET A 159 4.32 0.85 -8.80
C MET A 159 3.07 1.06 -9.66
N ALA A 160 3.07 2.04 -10.56
CA ALA A 160 1.98 2.24 -11.51
C ALA A 160 1.89 1.10 -12.53
N GLU A 161 3.01 0.60 -13.04
CA GLU A 161 3.08 -0.58 -13.91
C GLU A 161 2.45 -1.81 -13.23
N LEU A 162 2.75 -2.05 -11.95
CA LEU A 162 2.19 -3.18 -11.19
C LEU A 162 0.67 -3.10 -11.06
N VAL A 163 0.13 -1.90 -10.78
CA VAL A 163 -1.32 -1.66 -10.77
C VAL A 163 -1.93 -1.95 -12.14
N ALA A 164 -1.28 -1.48 -13.21
CA ALA A 164 -1.74 -1.72 -14.58
C ALA A 164 -1.77 -3.21 -14.91
N ILE A 165 -0.72 -3.97 -14.56
CA ILE A 165 -0.67 -5.43 -14.80
C ILE A 165 -1.81 -6.13 -14.05
N GLU A 166 -2.02 -5.83 -12.77
CA GLU A 166 -3.11 -6.46 -12.00
C GLU A 166 -4.49 -6.16 -12.60
N CYS A 167 -4.72 -4.91 -13.03
CA CYS A 167 -5.96 -4.50 -13.69
C CYS A 167 -6.17 -5.23 -15.01
N ARG A 168 -5.13 -5.33 -15.85
CA ARG A 168 -5.19 -6.00 -17.15
C ARG A 168 -5.39 -7.51 -17.02
N CYS A 169 -4.77 -8.16 -16.03
CA CYS A 169 -5.09 -9.55 -15.69
C CYS A 169 -6.56 -9.70 -15.31
N ARG A 170 -7.11 -8.80 -14.47
CA ARG A 170 -8.53 -8.83 -14.08
C ARG A 170 -9.48 -8.61 -15.25
N LEU A 171 -9.07 -7.81 -16.23
CA LEU A 171 -9.83 -7.56 -17.46
C LEU A 171 -9.69 -8.71 -18.49
N GLY A 172 -8.87 -9.72 -18.21
CA GLY A 172 -8.60 -10.84 -19.13
C GLY A 172 -7.69 -10.47 -20.30
N GLU A 173 -6.97 -9.35 -20.22
CA GLU A 173 -6.08 -8.87 -21.29
C GLU A 173 -4.66 -9.45 -21.21
N LEU A 174 -4.27 -9.95 -20.04
CA LEU A 174 -2.98 -10.57 -19.79
C LEU A 174 -3.18 -11.94 -19.14
N ASP A 175 -2.33 -12.90 -19.50
CA ASP A 175 -2.28 -14.21 -18.85
C ASP A 175 -1.75 -14.08 -17.41
N PRO A 176 -2.56 -14.38 -16.37
CA PRO A 176 -2.15 -14.23 -14.98
C PRO A 176 -0.90 -15.04 -14.62
N LEU A 177 -0.76 -16.27 -15.14
CA LEU A 177 0.38 -17.13 -14.81
C LEU A 177 1.68 -16.55 -15.37
N ALA A 178 1.69 -16.19 -16.65
CA ALA A 178 2.85 -15.54 -17.27
C ALA A 178 3.26 -14.25 -16.54
N GLN A 179 2.29 -13.43 -16.11
CA GLN A 179 2.60 -12.20 -15.38
C GLN A 179 3.17 -12.45 -13.99
N VAL A 180 2.64 -13.43 -13.25
CA VAL A 180 3.19 -13.80 -11.93
C VAL A 180 4.60 -14.35 -12.07
N CYS A 181 4.88 -15.21 -13.05
CA CYS A 181 6.24 -15.71 -13.31
C CYS A 181 7.19 -14.56 -13.66
N ALA A 182 6.80 -13.68 -14.58
CA ALA A 182 7.63 -12.53 -14.95
C ALA A 182 7.89 -11.58 -13.78
N MET A 183 6.93 -11.41 -12.86
CA MET A 183 7.13 -10.66 -11.62
C MET A 183 8.12 -11.35 -10.69
N ILE A 184 8.03 -12.68 -10.53
CA ILE A 184 8.99 -13.45 -9.73
C ILE A 184 10.40 -13.31 -10.31
N ASP A 185 10.57 -13.44 -11.62
CA ASP A 185 11.89 -13.31 -12.27
C ASP A 185 12.51 -11.91 -12.06
N ARG A 186 11.69 -10.85 -11.92
CA ARG A 186 12.18 -9.50 -11.58
C ARG A 186 12.76 -9.39 -10.17
N LEU A 187 12.51 -10.37 -9.30
CA LEU A 187 13.08 -10.43 -7.95
C LEU A 187 14.46 -11.10 -7.93
N ASP A 188 14.92 -11.71 -9.02
CA ASP A 188 16.25 -12.36 -9.09
C ASP A 188 17.40 -11.45 -8.64
N PRO A 189 17.44 -10.14 -8.97
CA PRO A 189 18.50 -9.23 -8.47
C PRO A 189 18.51 -9.08 -6.94
N LEU A 190 17.44 -9.45 -6.24
CA LEU A 190 17.28 -9.37 -4.79
C LEU A 190 17.61 -10.70 -4.08
N THR A 191 18.23 -11.65 -4.78
CA THR A 191 18.63 -12.94 -4.17
C THR A 191 19.65 -12.74 -3.04
N ASP A 192 20.49 -11.71 -3.14
CA ASP A 192 21.41 -11.29 -2.08
C ASP A 192 21.01 -9.91 -1.53
N LEU A 193 20.10 -9.90 -0.55
CA LEU A 193 19.69 -8.68 0.13
C LEU A 193 20.83 -8.03 0.93
N ALA A 194 21.96 -8.72 1.16
CA ALA A 194 23.14 -8.09 1.75
C ALA A 194 23.86 -7.14 0.78
N ALA A 195 23.57 -7.21 -0.53
CA ALA A 195 24.00 -6.24 -1.54
C ALA A 195 23.00 -5.07 -1.75
N ALA A 196 21.92 -5.03 -0.95
CA ALA A 196 20.84 -4.03 -1.05
C ALA A 196 21.28 -2.59 -0.79
N ASP A 197 22.50 -2.36 -0.28
CA ASP A 197 23.10 -1.02 -0.11
C ASP A 197 23.15 -0.22 -1.43
N SER A 198 23.09 -0.91 -2.58
CA SER A 198 23.08 -0.30 -3.91
C SER A 198 21.69 0.09 -4.44
N ILE A 199 20.61 -0.34 -3.78
CA ILE A 199 19.23 -0.13 -4.21
C ILE A 199 18.60 0.98 -3.37
N SER A 200 17.96 1.97 -4.00
CA SER A 200 17.26 3.03 -3.26
C SER A 200 16.13 2.44 -2.42
N THR A 201 15.84 3.05 -1.26
CA THR A 201 14.70 2.63 -0.42
C THR A 201 13.38 2.65 -1.19
N GLY A 202 13.18 3.62 -2.07
CA GLY A 202 11.98 3.71 -2.91
C GLY A 202 11.86 2.54 -3.91
N MET A 203 12.97 2.12 -4.52
CA MET A 203 13.00 0.94 -5.38
C MET A 203 12.76 -0.35 -4.61
N LEU A 204 13.37 -0.48 -3.42
CA LEU A 204 13.14 -1.63 -2.56
C LEU A 204 11.67 -1.72 -2.12
N GLU A 205 11.05 -0.59 -1.80
CA GLU A 205 9.60 -0.51 -1.54
C GLU A 205 8.78 -0.95 -2.75
N ALA A 206 9.14 -0.49 -3.95
CA ALA A 206 8.44 -0.88 -5.18
C ALA A 206 8.53 -2.40 -5.46
N TYR A 207 9.66 -3.05 -5.16
CA TYR A 207 9.78 -4.51 -5.22
C TYR A 207 8.92 -5.23 -4.18
N GLY A 208 8.79 -4.68 -2.97
CA GLY A 208 7.86 -5.24 -1.99
C GLY A 208 6.40 -5.11 -2.43
N TRP A 209 6.02 -3.99 -3.06
CA TRP A 209 4.70 -3.85 -3.69
C TRP A 209 4.51 -4.79 -4.90
N LEU A 210 5.58 -5.11 -5.64
CA LEU A 210 5.54 -6.15 -6.67
C LEU A 210 5.10 -7.48 -6.07
N CYS A 211 5.68 -7.90 -4.94
CA CYS A 211 5.26 -9.12 -4.25
C CYS A 211 3.76 -9.07 -3.91
N VAL A 212 3.27 -7.96 -3.35
CA VAL A 212 1.86 -7.77 -3.01
C VAL A 212 0.95 -7.88 -4.24
N HIS A 213 1.28 -7.20 -5.35
CA HIS A 213 0.48 -7.26 -6.57
C HIS A 213 0.48 -8.66 -7.20
N ALA A 214 1.64 -9.33 -7.24
CA ALA A 214 1.76 -10.70 -7.73
C ALA A 214 0.94 -11.67 -6.88
N LEU A 215 0.96 -11.54 -5.55
CA LEU A 215 0.13 -12.33 -4.64
C LEU A 215 -1.37 -12.15 -4.90
N HIS A 216 -1.81 -10.91 -5.15
CA HIS A 216 -3.22 -10.64 -5.48
C HIS A 216 -3.65 -11.24 -6.81
N ILE A 217 -2.78 -11.26 -7.82
CA ILE A 217 -3.04 -11.93 -9.10
C ILE A 217 -3.08 -13.45 -8.87
N ALA A 218 -2.04 -14.00 -8.24
CA ALA A 218 -1.90 -15.44 -7.99
C ALA A 218 -3.11 -16.01 -7.27
N ARG A 219 -3.50 -15.41 -6.13
CA ARG A 219 -4.65 -15.89 -5.33
C ARG A 219 -5.98 -15.83 -6.08
N ARG A 220 -6.16 -14.86 -6.95
CA ARG A 220 -7.41 -14.69 -7.69
C ARG A 220 -7.50 -15.72 -8.81
N GLU A 221 -6.42 -15.88 -9.57
CA GLU A 221 -6.45 -16.54 -10.89
C GLU A 221 -5.79 -17.92 -10.92
N LEU A 222 -4.80 -18.20 -10.07
CA LEU A 222 -4.03 -19.45 -10.08
C LEU A 222 -4.62 -20.49 -9.13
N ARG A 223 -4.37 -21.78 -9.40
CA ARG A 223 -4.82 -22.91 -8.59
C ARG A 223 -3.69 -23.95 -8.51
N GLY A 224 -3.79 -24.87 -7.55
CA GLY A 224 -2.89 -26.02 -7.47
C GLY A 224 -1.41 -25.65 -7.26
N PRO A 225 -0.47 -26.42 -7.83
CA PRO A 225 0.97 -26.24 -7.61
C PRO A 225 1.50 -24.86 -8.01
N GLU A 226 0.93 -24.24 -9.04
CA GLU A 226 1.32 -22.89 -9.48
C GLU A 226 1.04 -21.86 -8.39
N LEU A 227 -0.16 -21.91 -7.79
CA LEU A 227 -0.53 -21.04 -6.68
C LEU A 227 0.40 -21.26 -5.48
N GLU A 228 0.59 -22.51 -5.06
CA GLU A 228 1.42 -22.85 -3.90
C GLU A 228 2.86 -22.35 -4.05
N ARG A 229 3.47 -22.57 -5.22
CA ARG A 229 4.84 -22.10 -5.50
C ARG A 229 4.92 -20.58 -5.51
N SER A 230 4.00 -19.90 -6.19
CA SER A 230 3.99 -18.44 -6.24
C SER A 230 3.80 -17.83 -4.85
N MET A 231 2.87 -18.38 -4.05
CA MET A 231 2.65 -17.93 -2.67
C MET A 231 3.92 -18.07 -1.83
N ALA A 232 4.59 -19.22 -1.88
CA ALA A 232 5.81 -19.45 -1.08
C ALA A 232 6.93 -18.46 -1.42
N VAL A 233 7.21 -18.22 -2.70
CA VAL A 233 8.27 -17.29 -3.13
C VAL A 233 7.93 -15.85 -2.76
N LEU A 234 6.71 -15.41 -3.10
CA LEU A 234 6.32 -14.02 -2.98
C LEU A 234 6.08 -13.58 -1.54
N THR A 235 5.58 -14.47 -0.67
CA THR A 235 5.41 -14.16 0.77
C THR A 235 6.75 -14.04 1.46
N ASN A 236 7.65 -15.02 1.30
CA ASN A 236 9.00 -14.98 1.86
C ASN A 236 9.73 -13.70 1.41
N LYS A 237 9.76 -13.42 0.10
CA LYS A 237 10.44 -12.23 -0.41
C LYS A 237 9.76 -10.93 0.00
N GLY A 238 8.43 -10.90 0.03
CA GLY A 238 7.68 -9.73 0.50
C GLY A 238 7.98 -9.38 1.96
N LEU A 239 8.10 -10.40 2.83
CA LEU A 239 8.44 -10.23 4.24
C LEU A 239 9.90 -9.84 4.44
N ASP A 240 10.83 -10.48 3.72
CA ASP A 240 12.26 -10.10 3.72
C ASP A 240 12.42 -8.61 3.38
N ILE A 241 11.76 -8.13 2.33
CA ILE A 241 11.78 -6.72 1.91
C ILE A 241 11.12 -5.83 2.96
N ALA A 242 10.02 -6.27 3.56
CA ALA A 242 9.30 -5.52 4.59
C ALA A 242 10.10 -5.37 5.90
N ASP A 243 11.11 -6.21 6.16
CA ASP A 243 12.06 -6.04 7.25
C ASP A 243 13.10 -4.95 6.98
N LEU A 244 13.36 -4.63 5.71
CA LEU A 244 14.32 -3.61 5.28
C LEU A 244 13.67 -2.24 5.04
N VAL A 245 12.39 -2.20 4.68
CA VAL A 245 11.65 -0.96 4.38
C VAL A 245 10.63 -0.68 5.49
N PRO A 246 10.58 0.55 6.04
CA PRO A 246 9.63 0.90 7.10
C PRO A 246 8.18 1.11 6.58
N ASN A 247 7.74 0.32 5.59
CA ASN A 247 6.36 0.35 5.09
C ASN A 247 5.53 -0.78 5.74
N TRP A 248 4.88 -0.45 6.85
CA TRP A 248 4.04 -1.40 7.57
C TRP A 248 2.76 -1.77 6.82
N SER A 249 2.26 -0.91 5.92
CA SER A 249 1.06 -1.23 5.14
C SER A 249 1.35 -2.35 4.14
N MET A 250 2.56 -2.35 3.56
CA MET A 250 3.01 -3.41 2.68
C MET A 250 3.13 -4.74 3.43
N ARG A 251 3.77 -4.75 4.60
CA ARG A 251 3.86 -5.95 5.46
C ARG A 251 2.47 -6.53 5.76
N VAL A 252 1.54 -5.66 6.12
CA VAL A 252 0.15 -6.03 6.40
C VAL A 252 -0.52 -6.67 5.18
N GLU A 253 -0.34 -6.13 3.98
CA GLU A 253 -0.90 -6.70 2.75
C GLU A 253 -0.26 -8.06 2.41
N VAL A 254 1.06 -8.24 2.63
CA VAL A 254 1.73 -9.54 2.44
C VAL A 254 1.16 -10.59 3.41
N LEU A 255 1.03 -10.27 4.70
CA LEU A 255 0.46 -11.18 5.69
C LEU A 255 -1.01 -11.51 5.39
N CYS A 256 -1.81 -10.50 5.03
CA CYS A 256 -3.20 -10.73 4.62
C CYS A 256 -3.27 -11.62 3.37
N ALA A 257 -2.38 -11.39 2.40
CA ALA A 257 -2.29 -12.20 1.21
C ALA A 257 -1.93 -13.66 1.57
N GLN A 258 -0.84 -13.89 2.32
CA GLN A 258 -0.37 -15.20 2.78
C GLN A 258 -1.49 -16.02 3.42
N TYR A 259 -2.28 -15.39 4.30
CA TYR A 259 -3.26 -16.08 5.12
C TYR A 259 -4.70 -16.00 4.64
N GLY A 260 -4.91 -15.67 3.36
CA GLY A 260 -6.25 -15.76 2.81
C GLY A 260 -7.16 -14.58 3.15
N ILE A 261 -6.71 -13.58 3.90
CA ILE A 261 -7.53 -12.51 4.48
C ILE A 261 -7.64 -11.31 3.53
N MET A 262 -8.84 -10.72 3.43
CA MET A 262 -9.06 -9.42 2.81
C MET A 262 -9.60 -8.40 3.82
N MET A 263 -9.04 -7.18 3.83
CA MET A 263 -9.53 -6.07 4.66
C MET A 263 -10.62 -5.25 3.97
N THR A 264 -11.77 -5.14 4.61
CA THR A 264 -12.86 -4.25 4.19
C THR A 264 -12.84 -2.93 5.01
N PRO A 265 -13.50 -1.85 4.55
CA PRO A 265 -13.53 -0.57 5.28
C PRO A 265 -14.28 -0.62 6.62
N ARG A 266 -14.93 -1.75 6.95
CA ARG A 266 -15.56 -1.99 8.26
C ARG A 266 -14.77 -2.98 9.13
N GLN A 267 -13.51 -3.27 8.77
CA GLN A 267 -12.68 -4.28 9.46
C GLN A 267 -13.29 -5.68 9.47
N THR A 268 -14.25 -5.99 8.59
CA THR A 268 -14.74 -7.36 8.46
C THR A 268 -13.74 -8.21 7.71
N VAL A 269 -13.34 -9.33 8.31
CA VAL A 269 -12.42 -10.29 7.72
C VAL A 269 -13.19 -11.26 6.84
N VAL A 270 -12.81 -11.33 5.56
CA VAL A 270 -13.26 -12.40 4.66
C VAL A 270 -12.10 -13.34 4.44
N ILE A 271 -12.28 -14.61 4.81
CA ILE A 271 -11.35 -15.69 4.48
C ILE A 271 -11.69 -16.15 3.06
N GLY A 272 -10.76 -15.97 2.13
CA GLY A 272 -10.93 -16.43 0.75
C GLY A 272 -10.95 -17.96 0.66
N PRO A 273 -11.66 -18.55 -0.32
CA PRO A 273 -11.58 -19.99 -0.57
C PRO A 273 -10.18 -20.34 -1.07
N GLY A 274 -9.51 -21.30 -0.42
CA GLY A 274 -8.34 -21.96 -1.03
C GLY A 274 -7.05 -22.10 -0.22
N TYR A 275 -7.04 -21.98 1.12
CA TYR A 275 -5.89 -22.46 1.90
C TYR A 275 -6.34 -23.18 3.17
N THR A 276 -6.53 -24.50 3.05
CA THR A 276 -6.82 -25.41 4.16
C THR A 276 -5.51 -26.05 4.60
N GLY A 277 -4.78 -25.38 5.50
CA GLY A 277 -3.49 -25.88 5.98
C GLY A 277 -2.64 -24.84 6.70
N LEU A 278 -3.26 -23.88 7.39
CA LEU A 278 -2.54 -22.87 8.16
C LEU A 278 -1.77 -23.51 9.34
N THR A 279 -0.48 -23.73 9.15
CA THR A 279 0.49 -23.88 10.24
C THR A 279 1.32 -22.61 10.28
N LEU A 280 1.15 -21.81 11.33
CA LEU A 280 2.12 -20.77 11.65
C LEU A 280 3.30 -21.44 12.35
N ASP A 281 4.51 -21.15 11.90
CA ASP A 281 5.70 -21.38 12.69
C ASP A 281 5.91 -20.24 13.72
N GLU A 282 6.95 -20.35 14.53
CA GLU A 282 7.26 -19.35 15.57
C GLU A 282 7.66 -17.99 14.98
N ASP A 283 8.25 -17.99 13.79
CA ASP A 283 8.67 -16.76 13.12
C ASP A 283 7.45 -16.02 12.56
N ASP A 284 6.50 -16.74 11.96
CA ASP A 284 5.20 -16.22 11.52
C ASP A 284 4.40 -15.60 12.69
N GLU A 285 4.30 -16.31 13.82
CA GLU A 285 3.63 -15.81 15.03
C GLU A 285 4.25 -14.48 15.50
N ARG A 286 5.59 -14.46 15.60
CA ARG A 286 6.33 -13.25 15.99
C ARG A 286 6.10 -12.10 15.02
N GLN A 287 6.10 -12.35 13.72
CA GLN A 287 5.85 -11.32 12.72
C GLN A 287 4.42 -10.76 12.83
N ILE A 288 3.42 -11.61 13.07
CA ILE A 288 2.04 -11.19 13.28
C ILE A 288 1.94 -10.31 14.54
N GLU A 289 2.51 -10.75 15.66
CA GLU A 289 2.52 -9.99 16.91
C GLU A 289 3.21 -8.62 16.77
N TRP A 290 4.38 -8.59 16.10
CA TRP A 290 5.09 -7.35 15.84
C TRP A 290 4.31 -6.39 14.95
N THR A 291 3.59 -6.92 13.97
CA THR A 291 2.72 -6.12 13.11
C THR A 291 1.52 -5.58 13.89
N MET A 292 0.90 -6.40 14.76
CA MET A 292 -0.20 -5.97 15.63
C MET A 292 0.22 -4.85 16.59
N ALA A 293 1.43 -4.91 17.13
CA ALA A 293 1.94 -3.89 18.07
C ALA A 293 2.15 -2.52 17.41
N ARG A 294 2.35 -2.48 16.09
CA ARG A 294 2.71 -1.26 15.34
C ARG A 294 1.60 -0.72 14.46
N VAL A 295 0.71 -1.57 13.98
CA VAL A 295 -0.41 -1.20 13.13
C VAL A 295 -1.71 -1.50 13.89
N PRO A 296 -2.28 -0.54 14.63
CA PRO A 296 -3.49 -0.76 15.42
C PRO A 296 -4.67 -1.30 14.60
N SER A 297 -4.81 -0.86 13.34
CA SER A 297 -5.86 -1.35 12.44
C SER A 297 -5.71 -2.83 12.07
N PHE A 298 -4.51 -3.42 12.22
CA PHE A 298 -4.24 -4.84 12.00
C PHE A 298 -4.55 -5.70 13.23
N PHE A 299 -4.73 -5.12 14.42
CA PHE A 299 -4.84 -5.88 15.68
C PHE A 299 -5.92 -6.98 15.63
N HIS A 300 -7.13 -6.65 15.15
CA HIS A 300 -8.21 -7.63 15.08
C HIS A 300 -7.90 -8.78 14.11
N ILE A 301 -7.20 -8.48 13.03
CA ILE A 301 -6.83 -9.44 12.00
C ILE A 301 -5.71 -10.35 12.48
N GLY A 302 -4.67 -9.79 13.09
CA GLY A 302 -3.60 -10.56 13.70
C GLY A 302 -4.12 -11.49 14.81
N ARG A 303 -5.04 -11.02 15.65
CA ARG A 303 -5.73 -11.87 16.64
C ARG A 303 -6.45 -13.05 15.99
N LEU A 304 -7.22 -12.80 14.93
CA LEU A 304 -7.90 -13.87 14.20
C LEU A 304 -6.91 -14.90 13.64
N LEU A 305 -5.78 -14.46 13.09
CA LEU A 305 -4.74 -15.34 12.56
C LEU A 305 -4.16 -16.26 13.65
N LEU A 306 -3.76 -15.69 14.78
CA LEU A 306 -3.19 -16.44 15.91
C LEU A 306 -4.22 -17.40 16.54
N ASP A 307 -5.47 -16.97 16.67
CA ASP A 307 -6.55 -17.78 17.27
C ASP A 307 -6.95 -18.95 16.36
N THR A 308 -6.85 -18.80 15.04
CA THR A 308 -7.13 -19.86 14.05
C THR A 308 -6.12 -21.00 14.16
N VAL A 309 -4.87 -20.70 14.53
CA VAL A 309 -3.75 -21.66 14.55
C VAL A 309 -3.57 -22.32 15.92
N SER A 310 -3.89 -21.61 17.01
CA SER A 310 -3.91 -22.17 18.35
C SER A 310 -4.85 -23.38 18.49
N ARG A 311 -5.90 -23.44 17.66
CA ARG A 311 -6.88 -24.54 17.64
C ARG A 311 -6.42 -25.76 16.82
N THR A 312 -5.55 -25.57 15.82
CA THR A 312 -4.94 -26.67 15.06
C THR A 312 -3.87 -27.42 15.85
N ARG A 313 -3.23 -26.79 16.85
CA ARG A 313 -2.25 -27.45 17.76
C ARG A 313 -2.89 -28.40 18.79
N ILE A 314 -4.21 -28.34 19.03
CA ILE A 314 -4.87 -29.02 20.16
C ILE A 314 -5.76 -30.22 19.74
N GLY A 315 -6.03 -30.44 18.45
CA GLY A 315 -7.00 -31.46 17.99
C GLY A 315 -6.43 -32.50 17.02
N GLY A 316 -6.61 -33.79 17.35
CA GLY A 316 -6.28 -34.95 16.51
C GLY A 316 -7.09 -35.07 15.20
N PRO A 317 -7.04 -36.24 14.52
CA PRO A 317 -7.46 -36.37 13.13
C PRO A 317 -8.97 -36.17 12.96
N GLY A 318 -9.33 -35.25 12.06
CA GLY A 318 -10.65 -35.19 11.43
C GLY A 318 -11.71 -34.39 12.19
N THR A 319 -11.70 -33.07 12.02
CA THR A 319 -12.96 -32.30 11.95
C THR A 319 -12.85 -31.32 10.81
N GLY A 320 -13.71 -31.52 9.80
CA GLY A 320 -13.82 -30.63 8.66
C GLY A 320 -14.05 -29.18 9.08
N PHE A 321 -13.43 -28.28 8.34
CA PHE A 321 -13.63 -26.85 8.45
C PHE A 321 -15.08 -26.51 8.07
N GLU A 322 -15.95 -26.32 9.07
CA GLU A 322 -17.16 -25.51 8.89
C GLU A 322 -16.77 -24.06 9.12
N CYS A 323 -16.77 -23.28 8.03
CA CYS A 323 -16.69 -21.83 8.07
C CYS A 323 -17.74 -21.33 9.08
N PRO A 324 -17.37 -20.59 10.16
CA PRO A 324 -18.38 -19.97 10.98
C PRO A 324 -19.14 -18.99 10.08
N GLY A 325 -20.45 -19.22 9.91
CA GLY A 325 -21.35 -18.27 9.28
C GLY A 325 -21.20 -16.87 9.90
N PRO A 326 -21.76 -15.82 9.28
CA PRO A 326 -21.44 -14.43 9.58
C PRO A 326 -21.75 -14.08 11.05
N LEU A 327 -20.76 -14.27 11.92
CA LEU A 327 -20.75 -13.81 13.30
C LEU A 327 -20.17 -12.41 13.28
N LEU A 328 -21.06 -11.43 13.10
CA LEU A 328 -20.98 -10.06 13.64
C LEU A 328 -22.24 -9.30 13.21
N ARG A 329 -23.39 -9.74 13.74
CA ARG A 329 -24.60 -8.93 13.89
C ARG A 329 -24.95 -8.80 15.36
N SER A 330 -24.10 -8.14 16.13
CA SER A 330 -24.48 -7.58 17.44
C SER A 330 -23.27 -6.88 18.02
N HIS A 331 -23.15 -5.58 17.76
CA HIS A 331 -22.94 -4.55 18.78
C HIS A 331 -22.97 -3.20 18.05
N MET A 332 -24.19 -2.79 17.74
CA MET A 332 -24.57 -1.39 17.54
C MET A 332 -25.14 -0.89 18.87
N VAL A 333 -24.55 0.16 19.43
CA VAL A 333 -25.18 1.48 19.60
C VAL A 333 -24.12 2.52 19.32
#